data_AF-A0A932X3V1-F1
#
_entry.id   AF-A0A932X3V1-F1
#
_cell.length_a   1.000
_cell.length_b   1.000
_cell.length_c   1.000
_cell.angle_alpha   90.00
_cell.angle_beta   90.00
_cell.angle_gamma   90.00
#
_symmetry.space_group_name_H-M   'P 1'
#
loop_
_entity.id
_entity.type
_entity.pdbx_description
1 polymer ?
#
loop_
_entity_poly.entity_id
_entity_poly.type
_entity_poly.pdbx_seq_one_letter_code
_entity_poly.pdbx_strand_id
1 'polypeptide(L)'
;MTTTENSAAKYPTPRSANLDEWAEGIRRGDPHAVAQAITAVENRDPSSQQLLRRLYPHTGRATLIGITGAPGTGKSTLVDALTSLLRQRGHSVGILAVDPTSPFSGGAILGDRIRMQAHAADSGIFIRSMATRGALGGLAAATFDAAMVLDAAGKQFILLETVGVGQDEVEIARIADVTLLLLVPGMGDDVQAFKAGVMEIADLFVLNKSDYPGADRLEEEIRAAMSLAVSPPAWQPPIVRTVATRSEGVGEVLDAALKYLTLVRASGAFEARRKMYWRGRVLEIVQERLMKLLLPPVHAGALDQVAEAVAARRSDPYTTADQFFEQTRVAPRDDGGEPVLDHLGVAVQSLEEAVVFYETVLGLKAAGYETIVPEKTQVAMLPLGDTRIELLEATAPDSPIGRFLANRGPGLHHLCLRVPDLAAAVERLRNSGARLINEEPGTGAGGHKYVFVHPASSGGVLLELVEESRKK
;
A
#
# COMPACT_ATOMS: atom_id res chain seq x y z
N MET A 1 5.99 -19.54 -41.05
CA MET A 1 5.72 -18.21 -40.48
C MET A 1 5.57 -18.38 -38.99
N THR A 2 6.43 -17.69 -38.26
CA THR A 2 6.81 -17.87 -36.86
C THR A 2 5.68 -17.59 -35.88
N THR A 3 5.45 -18.55 -34.98
CA THR A 3 4.68 -18.42 -33.75
C THR A 3 5.37 -17.47 -32.78
N THR A 4 4.73 -16.35 -32.46
CA THR A 4 5.16 -15.46 -31.38
C THR A 4 4.73 -16.05 -30.05
N GLU A 5 5.70 -16.62 -29.33
CA GLU A 5 5.58 -17.00 -27.93
C GLU A 5 5.26 -15.77 -27.08
N ASN A 6 4.20 -15.87 -26.29
CA ASN A 6 3.80 -14.87 -25.32
C ASN A 6 4.81 -14.89 -24.16
N SER A 7 5.49 -13.77 -23.94
CA SER A 7 6.54 -13.55 -22.94
C SER A 7 5.99 -13.64 -21.51
N ALA A 8 5.81 -14.86 -21.01
CA ALA A 8 5.52 -15.16 -19.61
C ALA A 8 6.80 -15.07 -18.75
N ALA A 9 6.71 -14.33 -17.63
CA ALA A 9 7.61 -14.31 -16.46
C ALA A 9 9.13 -14.42 -16.72
N LYS A 10 9.79 -13.27 -16.90
CA LYS A 10 11.26 -13.19 -17.07
C LYS A 10 12.09 -13.47 -15.80
N TYR A 11 11.47 -13.79 -14.66
CA TYR A 11 12.19 -14.06 -13.41
C TYR A 11 11.55 -15.26 -12.68
N PRO A 12 12.32 -16.33 -12.39
CA PRO A 12 11.83 -17.44 -11.60
C PRO A 12 11.49 -16.96 -10.17
N THR A 13 10.36 -17.41 -9.64
CA THR A 13 10.00 -17.20 -8.23
C THR A 13 11.11 -17.77 -7.34
N PRO A 14 11.77 -16.98 -6.47
CA PRO A 14 12.85 -17.49 -5.63
C PRO A 14 12.33 -18.53 -4.64
N ARG A 15 12.98 -19.70 -4.57
CA ARG A 15 12.78 -20.68 -3.48
C ARG A 15 13.11 -20.02 -2.13
N SER A 16 12.53 -20.49 -1.03
CA SER A 16 12.70 -19.89 0.31
C SER A 16 14.17 -19.63 0.70
N ALA A 17 15.09 -20.55 0.37
CA ALA A 17 16.53 -20.41 0.62
C ALA A 17 17.16 -19.19 -0.11
N ASN A 18 16.64 -18.83 -1.28
CA ASN A 18 17.11 -17.69 -2.06
C ASN A 18 16.56 -16.34 -1.52
N LEU A 19 15.41 -16.35 -0.83
CA LEU A 19 14.85 -15.13 -0.24
C LEU A 19 15.63 -14.65 0.98
N ASP A 20 16.15 -15.57 1.79
CA ASP A 20 16.95 -15.22 2.98
C ASP A 20 18.32 -14.69 2.58
N GLU A 21 18.96 -15.31 1.58
CA GLU A 21 20.21 -14.81 0.98
C GLU A 21 20.03 -13.43 0.35
N TRP A 22 18.91 -13.21 -0.37
CA TRP A 22 18.59 -11.91 -0.95
C TRP A 22 18.38 -10.85 0.13
N ALA A 23 17.64 -11.17 1.19
CA ALA A 23 17.43 -10.26 2.33
C ALA A 23 18.76 -9.90 3.03
N GLU A 24 19.66 -10.87 3.21
CA GLU A 24 21.01 -10.62 3.75
C GLU A 24 21.86 -9.77 2.80
N GLY A 25 21.78 -10.00 1.48
CA GLY A 25 22.42 -9.13 0.49
C GLY A 25 21.99 -7.68 0.62
N ILE A 26 20.68 -7.44 0.74
CA ILE A 26 20.10 -6.11 0.96
C ILE A 26 20.62 -5.51 2.27
N ARG A 27 20.58 -6.25 3.38
CA ARG A 27 21.05 -5.76 4.69
C ARG A 27 22.53 -5.41 4.73
N ARG A 28 23.35 -6.04 3.90
CA ARG A 28 24.76 -5.69 3.73
C ARG A 28 24.98 -4.50 2.80
N GLY A 29 23.91 -3.93 2.24
CA GLY A 29 23.97 -2.79 1.34
C GLY A 29 24.44 -3.14 -0.08
N ASP A 30 24.30 -4.40 -0.52
CA ASP A 30 24.64 -4.80 -1.89
C ASP A 30 23.78 -4.03 -2.91
N PRO A 31 24.37 -3.16 -3.75
CA PRO A 31 23.62 -2.34 -4.69
C PRO A 31 22.80 -3.16 -5.69
N HIS A 32 23.28 -4.35 -6.07
CA HIS A 32 22.57 -5.20 -7.02
C HIS A 32 21.32 -5.82 -6.37
N ALA A 33 21.49 -6.36 -5.16
CA ALA A 33 20.38 -6.92 -4.38
C ALA A 33 19.29 -5.88 -4.11
N VAL A 34 19.69 -4.64 -3.76
CA VAL A 34 18.78 -3.51 -3.53
C VAL A 34 18.05 -3.13 -4.82
N ALA A 35 18.74 -2.97 -5.94
CA ALA A 35 18.14 -2.60 -7.22
C ALA A 35 17.14 -3.66 -7.72
N GLN A 36 17.46 -4.94 -7.56
CA GLN A 36 16.55 -6.04 -7.88
C GLN A 36 15.31 -6.02 -6.97
N ALA A 37 15.48 -5.75 -5.68
CA ALA A 37 14.37 -5.72 -4.73
C ALA A 37 13.39 -4.58 -5.04
N ILE A 38 13.91 -3.38 -5.34
CA ILE A 38 13.07 -2.26 -5.77
C ILE A 38 12.36 -2.60 -7.09
N THR A 39 13.06 -3.22 -8.05
CA THR A 39 12.43 -3.67 -9.31
C THR A 39 11.30 -4.67 -9.05
N ALA A 40 11.46 -5.61 -8.12
CA ALA A 40 10.42 -6.57 -7.75
C ALA A 40 9.22 -5.90 -7.08
N VAL A 41 9.45 -4.88 -6.23
CA VAL A 41 8.41 -4.03 -5.64
C VAL A 41 7.64 -3.27 -6.73
N GLU A 42 8.34 -2.61 -7.65
CA GLU A 42 7.72 -1.87 -8.77
C GLU A 42 6.87 -2.78 -9.67
N ASN A 43 7.30 -4.03 -9.87
CA ASN A 43 6.58 -5.02 -10.67
C ASN A 43 5.45 -5.73 -9.90
N ARG A 44 5.26 -5.42 -8.61
CA ARG A 44 4.33 -6.11 -7.71
C ARG A 44 4.52 -7.64 -7.71
N ASP A 45 5.77 -8.08 -7.84
CA ASP A 45 6.11 -9.50 -7.87
C ASP A 45 5.72 -10.17 -6.54
N PRO A 46 5.07 -11.34 -6.51
CA PRO A 46 4.75 -12.05 -5.27
C PRO A 46 5.93 -12.26 -4.32
N SER A 47 7.15 -12.40 -4.86
CA SER A 47 8.39 -12.52 -4.09
C SER A 47 8.73 -11.24 -3.31
N SER A 48 8.36 -10.05 -3.83
CA SER A 48 8.61 -8.77 -3.16
C SER A 48 7.92 -8.71 -1.79
N GLN A 49 6.68 -9.20 -1.68
CA GLN A 49 5.95 -9.23 -0.40
C GLN A 49 6.62 -10.15 0.62
N GLN A 50 7.14 -11.30 0.17
CA GLN A 50 7.85 -12.24 1.05
C GLN A 50 9.20 -11.70 1.51
N LEU A 51 9.87 -10.92 0.64
CA LEU A 51 11.10 -10.22 0.94
C LEU A 51 10.87 -9.08 1.94
N LEU A 52 9.87 -8.21 1.70
CA LEU A 52 9.53 -7.11 2.59
C LEU A 52 9.18 -7.58 4.01
N ARG A 53 8.48 -8.72 4.16
CA ARG A 53 8.21 -9.33 5.48
C ARG A 53 9.50 -9.66 6.26
N ARG A 54 10.56 -10.09 5.56
CA ARG A 54 11.86 -10.41 6.17
C ARG A 54 12.68 -9.16 6.47
N LEU A 55 12.55 -8.13 5.64
CA LEU A 55 13.24 -6.86 5.83
C LEU A 55 12.59 -6.00 6.92
N TYR A 56 11.27 -6.12 7.13
CA TYR A 56 10.48 -5.27 8.02
C TYR A 56 11.06 -5.10 9.45
N PRO A 57 11.56 -6.15 10.15
CA PRO A 57 12.17 -5.98 11.47
C PRO A 57 13.43 -5.08 11.49
N HIS A 58 14.00 -4.80 10.32
CA HIS A 58 15.22 -4.01 10.13
C HIS A 58 14.96 -2.61 9.57
N THR A 59 13.70 -2.18 9.46
CA THR A 59 13.31 -0.85 8.97
C THR A 59 12.81 0.06 10.11
N GLY A 60 12.36 1.27 9.75
CA GLY A 60 11.89 2.32 10.65
C GLY A 60 12.97 3.26 11.16
N ARG A 61 14.22 3.13 10.68
CA ARG A 61 15.40 3.87 11.19
C ARG A 61 15.75 5.08 10.35
N ALA A 62 15.59 4.97 9.03
CA ALA A 62 15.85 6.05 8.10
C ALA A 62 14.88 7.23 8.32
N THR A 63 15.38 8.44 8.07
CA THR A 63 14.56 9.65 7.96
C THR A 63 14.12 9.83 6.50
N LEU A 64 12.82 9.87 6.25
CA LEU A 64 12.24 10.10 4.94
C LEU A 64 11.94 11.59 4.73
N ILE A 65 12.61 12.23 3.79
CA ILE A 65 12.38 13.64 3.43
C ILE A 65 11.66 13.66 2.08
N GLY A 66 10.43 14.18 2.06
CA GLY A 66 9.68 14.42 0.84
C GLY A 66 10.02 15.78 0.25
N ILE A 67 10.35 15.85 -1.03
CA ILE A 67 10.63 17.07 -1.78
C ILE A 67 9.64 17.18 -2.92
N THR A 68 8.81 18.22 -2.89
CA THR A 68 7.73 18.41 -3.85
C THR A 68 7.63 19.86 -4.31
N GLY A 69 6.95 20.11 -5.43
CA GLY A 69 6.82 21.42 -6.07
C GLY A 69 6.71 21.31 -7.59
N ALA A 70 6.32 22.41 -8.25
CA ALA A 70 6.09 22.44 -9.69
C ALA A 70 7.34 22.04 -10.52
N PRO A 71 7.19 21.64 -11.80
CA PRO A 71 8.32 21.40 -12.68
C PRO A 71 9.17 22.66 -12.84
N GLY A 72 10.50 22.52 -12.89
CA GLY A 72 11.39 23.66 -13.08
C GLY A 72 11.68 24.50 -11.81
N THR A 73 11.10 24.16 -10.66
CA THR A 73 11.40 24.82 -9.37
C THR A 73 12.82 24.52 -8.86
N GLY A 74 13.52 23.56 -9.46
CA GLY A 74 14.88 23.17 -9.08
C GLY A 74 14.95 22.08 -8.01
N LYS A 75 13.89 21.27 -7.85
CA LYS A 75 13.85 20.12 -6.92
C LYS A 75 15.07 19.22 -7.05
N SER A 76 15.38 18.82 -8.26
CA SER A 76 16.50 17.93 -8.58
C SER A 76 17.83 18.51 -8.12
N THR A 77 18.04 19.81 -8.37
CA THR A 77 19.24 20.53 -7.92
C THR A 77 19.30 20.64 -6.40
N LEU A 78 18.17 20.88 -5.72
CA LEU A 78 18.13 20.91 -4.26
C LEU A 78 18.41 19.52 -3.66
N VAL A 79 17.86 18.45 -4.25
CA VAL A 79 18.11 17.06 -3.85
C VAL A 79 19.59 16.71 -3.97
N ASP A 80 20.25 17.09 -5.07
CA ASP A 80 21.68 16.86 -5.27
C ASP A 80 22.52 17.66 -4.24
N ALA A 81 22.15 18.90 -3.95
CA ALA A 81 22.83 19.73 -2.94
C ALA A 81 22.64 19.20 -1.51
N LEU A 82 21.42 18.77 -1.15
CA LEU A 82 21.13 18.12 0.14
C LEU A 82 21.89 16.81 0.28
N THR A 83 21.93 16.00 -0.79
CA THR A 83 22.70 14.75 -0.82
C THR A 83 24.16 15.01 -0.55
N SER A 84 24.76 15.97 -1.26
CA SER A 84 26.17 16.35 -1.07
C SER A 84 26.45 16.81 0.37
N LEU A 85 25.57 17.64 0.96
CA LEU A 85 25.68 18.08 2.35
C LEU A 85 25.58 16.93 3.35
N LEU A 86 24.61 16.03 3.18
CA LEU A 86 24.43 14.85 4.05
C LEU A 86 25.63 13.92 3.98
N ARG A 87 26.19 13.71 2.78
CA ARG A 87 27.42 12.92 2.60
C ARG A 87 28.63 13.57 3.25
N GLN A 88 28.79 14.90 3.14
CA GLN A 88 29.83 15.64 3.86
C GLN A 88 29.70 15.50 5.39
N ARG A 89 28.48 15.39 5.91
CA ARG A 89 28.19 15.07 7.32
C ARG A 89 28.32 13.57 7.66
N GLY A 90 28.74 12.73 6.71
CA GLY A 90 29.02 11.30 6.91
C GLY A 90 27.80 10.37 6.77
N HIS A 91 26.62 10.88 6.40
CA HIS A 91 25.38 10.10 6.38
C HIS A 91 25.17 9.32 5.08
N SER A 92 24.69 8.08 5.13
CA SER A 92 24.29 7.34 3.92
C SER A 92 22.94 7.84 3.38
N VAL A 93 22.82 7.99 2.06
CA VAL A 93 21.65 8.61 1.41
C VAL A 93 21.06 7.67 0.35
N GLY A 94 19.75 7.51 0.37
CA GLY A 94 18.96 6.93 -0.72
C GLY A 94 18.13 8.02 -1.40
N ILE A 95 17.96 7.95 -2.72
CA ILE A 95 17.14 8.89 -3.48
C ILE A 95 16.14 8.07 -4.30
N LEU A 96 14.85 8.32 -4.10
CA LEU A 96 13.77 7.77 -4.90
C LEU A 96 13.09 8.92 -5.65
N ALA A 97 13.31 8.97 -6.97
CA ALA A 97 12.63 9.89 -7.85
C ALA A 97 11.37 9.23 -8.42
N VAL A 98 10.21 9.82 -8.16
CA VAL A 98 8.91 9.31 -8.56
C VAL A 98 8.47 10.07 -9.81
N ASP A 99 8.53 9.37 -10.94
CA ASP A 99 8.27 9.92 -12.27
C ASP A 99 6.95 9.39 -12.85
N PRO A 100 6.22 10.20 -13.64
CA PRO A 100 5.10 9.69 -14.43
C PRO A 100 5.54 8.54 -15.34
N THR A 101 4.68 7.54 -15.51
CA THR A 101 4.95 6.40 -16.40
C THR A 101 4.99 6.84 -17.86
N SER A 102 6.04 6.42 -18.56
CA SER A 102 6.19 6.58 -20.00
C SER A 102 5.10 5.80 -20.74
N PRO A 103 4.26 6.46 -21.56
CA PRO A 103 3.23 5.78 -22.33
C PRO A 103 3.80 4.84 -23.41
N PHE A 104 5.10 4.95 -23.73
CA PHE A 104 5.76 4.13 -24.77
C PHE A 104 6.57 2.97 -24.20
N SER A 105 7.19 3.13 -23.03
CA SER A 105 8.10 2.13 -22.46
C SER A 105 7.60 1.49 -21.16
N GLY A 106 6.58 2.08 -20.52
CA GLY A 106 6.11 1.67 -19.19
C GLY A 106 7.08 1.97 -18.04
N GLY A 107 8.24 2.59 -18.31
CA GLY A 107 9.23 3.03 -17.31
C GLY A 107 9.16 4.53 -16.99
N ALA A 108 10.03 5.01 -16.11
CA ALA A 108 10.12 6.42 -15.74
C ALA A 108 10.54 7.30 -16.94
N ILE A 109 9.90 8.48 -17.11
CA ILE A 109 10.13 9.36 -18.28
C ILE A 109 11.46 10.12 -18.19
N LEU A 110 11.95 10.51 -17.01
CA LEU A 110 12.93 11.60 -16.89
C LEU A 110 14.18 11.32 -16.04
N GLY A 111 14.09 10.68 -14.87
CA GLY A 111 15.24 10.46 -13.99
C GLY A 111 15.91 9.13 -14.31
N ASP A 112 17.18 9.07 -14.68
CA ASP A 112 18.23 8.77 -13.70
C ASP A 112 19.62 9.30 -14.16
N ARG A 113 19.78 9.60 -15.46
CA ARG A 113 21.12 9.65 -16.09
C ARG A 113 22.02 10.80 -15.63
N ILE A 114 21.47 11.99 -15.38
CA ILE A 114 22.31 13.16 -15.03
C ILE A 114 22.75 13.09 -13.57
N ARG A 115 21.85 12.70 -12.65
CA ARG A 115 22.14 12.56 -11.21
C ARG A 115 23.00 11.34 -10.88
N MET A 116 22.75 10.22 -11.56
CA MET A 116 23.60 9.04 -11.44
C MET A 116 25.06 9.33 -11.78
N GLN A 117 25.36 10.18 -12.78
CA GLN A 117 26.75 10.42 -13.16
C GLN A 117 27.55 11.16 -12.09
N ALA A 118 26.95 12.15 -11.42
CA ALA A 118 27.64 12.94 -10.38
C ALA A 118 27.93 12.12 -9.12
N HIS A 119 27.09 11.13 -8.81
CA HIS A 119 27.13 10.37 -7.55
C HIS A 119 27.44 8.87 -7.72
N ALA A 120 27.63 8.39 -8.95
CA ALA A 120 27.78 6.96 -9.30
C ALA A 120 28.86 6.20 -8.55
N ALA A 121 29.91 6.90 -8.10
CA ALA A 121 31.06 6.28 -7.43
C ALA A 121 30.94 6.26 -5.89
N ASP A 122 29.98 6.97 -5.29
CA ASP A 122 29.83 7.02 -3.83
C ASP A 122 28.94 5.88 -3.34
N SER A 123 29.57 4.86 -2.75
CA SER A 123 28.86 3.72 -2.12
C SER A 123 27.87 4.11 -1.02
N GLY A 124 28.03 5.30 -0.41
CA GLY A 124 27.10 5.85 0.55
C GLY A 124 25.79 6.35 -0.07
N ILE A 125 25.75 6.54 -1.39
CA ILE A 125 24.57 6.99 -2.14
C ILE A 125 23.92 5.82 -2.87
N PHE A 126 22.59 5.80 -2.95
CA PHE A 126 21.85 4.95 -3.87
C PHE A 126 20.76 5.79 -4.53
N ILE A 127 20.62 5.72 -5.86
CA ILE A 127 19.65 6.51 -6.62
C ILE A 127 18.80 5.54 -7.43
N ARG A 128 17.49 5.77 -7.44
CA ARG A 128 16.56 5.03 -8.28
C ARG A 128 15.40 5.92 -8.70
N SER A 129 15.09 5.90 -9.99
CA SER A 129 13.82 6.40 -10.50
C SER A 129 12.75 5.30 -10.56
N MET A 130 11.53 5.67 -10.22
CA MET A 130 10.35 4.81 -10.16
C MET A 130 9.24 5.38 -11.03
N ALA A 131 8.44 4.52 -11.65
CA ALA A 131 7.35 4.91 -12.56
C ALA A 131 5.96 4.79 -11.92
N THR A 132 5.07 5.76 -12.17
CA THR A 132 3.66 5.75 -11.72
C THR A 132 2.79 4.74 -12.50
N ARG A 133 2.93 3.42 -12.30
CA ARG A 133 2.33 2.41 -13.22
C ARG A 133 0.81 2.22 -13.09
N GLY A 134 0.02 3.26 -13.38
CA GLY A 134 -1.43 3.20 -13.66
C GLY A 134 -2.33 2.68 -12.54
N ALA A 135 -1.81 2.40 -11.35
CA ALA A 135 -2.60 1.95 -10.23
C ALA A 135 -3.18 3.15 -9.49
N LEU A 136 -4.51 3.28 -9.48
CA LEU A 136 -5.24 4.18 -8.58
C LEU A 136 -4.73 3.97 -7.14
N GLY A 137 -3.97 4.94 -6.59
CA GLY A 137 -3.41 4.94 -5.23
C GLY A 137 -2.18 4.05 -4.99
N GLY A 138 -1.69 3.34 -6.01
CA GLY A 138 -0.68 2.29 -5.84
C GLY A 138 0.79 2.75 -5.88
N LEU A 139 1.04 4.05 -6.02
CA LEU A 139 2.36 4.63 -6.15
C LEU A 139 2.98 4.93 -4.77
N ALA A 140 2.25 5.63 -3.90
CA ALA A 140 2.63 5.82 -2.49
C ALA A 140 3.06 4.50 -1.82
N ALA A 141 2.31 3.44 -2.10
CA ALA A 141 2.56 2.06 -1.69
C ALA A 141 3.93 1.53 -2.13
N ALA A 142 4.19 1.52 -3.44
CA ALA A 142 5.44 1.01 -4.00
C ALA A 142 6.64 1.88 -3.60
N THR A 143 6.48 3.20 -3.58
CA THR A 143 7.52 4.14 -3.14
C THR A 143 7.89 3.92 -1.67
N PHE A 144 6.91 3.72 -0.80
CA PHE A 144 7.17 3.40 0.60
C PHE A 144 7.83 2.03 0.78
N ASP A 145 7.38 1.02 0.04
CA ASP A 145 7.98 -0.31 0.05
C ASP A 145 9.45 -0.27 -0.46
N ALA A 146 9.75 0.55 -1.47
CA ALA A 146 11.12 0.81 -1.92
C ALA A 146 11.95 1.57 -0.87
N ALA A 147 11.36 2.54 -0.16
CA ALA A 147 12.02 3.23 0.94
C ALA A 147 12.36 2.26 2.08
N MET A 148 11.49 1.30 2.39
CA MET A 148 11.78 0.23 3.36
C MET A 148 12.97 -0.64 2.93
N VAL A 149 13.11 -0.94 1.63
CA VAL A 149 14.28 -1.66 1.12
C VAL A 149 15.56 -0.85 1.35
N LEU A 150 15.55 0.47 1.10
CA LEU A 150 16.70 1.34 1.31
C LEU A 150 17.06 1.51 2.80
N ASP A 151 16.06 1.59 3.67
CA ASP A 151 16.24 1.65 5.12
C ASP A 151 16.87 0.35 5.63
N ALA A 152 16.34 -0.81 5.22
CA ALA A 152 16.93 -2.11 5.54
C ALA A 152 18.36 -2.26 4.99
N ALA A 153 18.69 -1.59 3.89
CA ALA A 153 20.03 -1.53 3.33
C ALA A 153 20.98 -0.53 4.03
N GLY A 154 20.54 0.09 5.13
CA GLY A 154 21.36 0.95 5.97
C GLY A 154 21.48 2.40 5.48
N LYS A 155 20.58 2.86 4.60
CA LYS A 155 20.49 4.30 4.27
C LYS A 155 19.88 5.06 5.45
N GLN A 156 20.56 6.12 5.89
CA GLN A 156 20.11 6.93 7.05
C GLN A 156 19.11 8.01 6.65
N PHE A 157 19.26 8.56 5.44
CA PHE A 157 18.33 9.52 4.87
C PHE A 157 17.81 9.00 3.54
N ILE A 158 16.50 9.11 3.32
CA ILE A 158 15.86 8.75 2.06
C ILE A 158 15.15 9.99 1.53
N LEU A 159 15.61 10.51 0.40
CA LEU A 159 15.05 11.67 -0.27
C LEU A 159 14.04 11.19 -1.31
N LEU A 160 12.78 11.60 -1.16
CA LEU A 160 11.68 11.25 -2.04
C LEU A 160 11.32 12.48 -2.88
N GLU A 161 11.55 12.44 -4.20
CA GLU A 161 11.25 13.57 -5.09
C GLU A 161 10.12 13.20 -6.05
N THR A 162 9.12 14.06 -6.23
CA THR A 162 8.12 13.91 -7.31
C THR A 162 8.57 14.59 -8.59
N VAL A 163 8.12 14.09 -9.75
CA VAL A 163 8.19 14.85 -11.01
C VAL A 163 6.87 15.60 -11.24
N GLY A 164 6.59 16.54 -10.35
CA GLY A 164 5.84 17.80 -10.54
C GLY A 164 4.58 17.86 -11.42
N VAL A 165 3.81 16.80 -11.66
CA VAL A 165 2.52 16.94 -12.34
C VAL A 165 1.54 15.89 -11.80
N GLY A 166 0.59 16.28 -10.93
CA GLY A 166 -0.52 15.40 -10.57
C GLY A 166 -1.00 15.48 -9.11
N GLN A 167 -1.30 14.30 -8.55
CA GLN A 167 -1.70 14.07 -7.15
C GLN A 167 -0.53 13.51 -6.32
N ASP A 168 0.64 13.35 -6.92
CA ASP A 168 1.82 12.69 -6.33
C ASP A 168 2.37 13.48 -5.14
N GLU A 169 2.12 14.79 -5.08
CA GLU A 169 2.56 15.66 -4.00
C GLU A 169 1.94 15.26 -2.65
N VAL A 170 0.63 14.98 -2.65
CA VAL A 170 -0.10 14.54 -1.45
C VAL A 170 0.34 13.14 -1.04
N GLU A 171 0.64 12.28 -2.01
CA GLU A 171 1.14 10.92 -1.75
C GLU A 171 2.52 10.92 -1.07
N ILE A 172 3.47 11.74 -1.56
CA ILE A 172 4.77 11.89 -0.92
C ILE A 172 4.63 12.43 0.50
N ALA A 173 3.77 13.43 0.72
CA ALA A 173 3.58 13.99 2.05
C ALA A 173 2.98 13.01 3.06
N ARG A 174 2.18 12.04 2.59
CA ARG A 174 1.63 10.97 3.45
C ARG A 174 2.69 10.00 3.96
N ILE A 175 3.76 9.77 3.20
CA ILE A 175 4.80 8.79 3.52
C ILE A 175 6.07 9.42 4.12
N ALA A 176 6.31 10.71 3.86
CA ALA A 176 7.48 11.40 4.37
C ALA A 176 7.38 11.68 5.88
N ASP A 177 8.53 11.60 6.55
CA ASP A 177 8.67 12.04 7.94
C ASP A 177 8.62 13.58 8.03
N VAL A 178 9.12 14.27 6.98
CA VAL A 178 9.08 15.72 6.80
C VAL A 178 8.93 16.08 5.32
N THR A 179 8.04 17.03 5.00
CA THR A 179 7.75 17.45 3.62
C THR A 179 8.24 18.86 3.34
N LEU A 180 9.07 19.01 2.31
CA LEU A 180 9.61 20.26 1.79
C LEU A 180 8.84 20.66 0.53
N LEU A 181 8.12 21.79 0.57
CA LEU A 181 7.46 22.35 -0.60
C LEU A 181 8.32 23.44 -1.24
N LEU A 182 8.75 23.20 -2.47
CA LEU A 182 9.61 24.10 -3.23
C LEU A 182 8.79 25.05 -4.11
N LEU A 183 9.06 26.34 -3.95
CA LEU A 183 8.44 27.43 -4.68
C LEU A 183 9.53 28.32 -5.29
N VAL A 184 9.26 28.99 -6.41
CA VAL A 184 10.22 29.89 -7.08
C VAL A 184 9.55 31.21 -7.46
N PRO A 185 10.26 32.34 -7.51
CA PRO A 185 9.68 33.61 -7.94
C PRO A 185 9.29 33.61 -9.43
N GLY A 186 8.16 34.24 -9.76
CA GLY A 186 7.83 34.65 -11.13
C GLY A 186 7.27 33.57 -12.04
N MET A 187 6.92 32.39 -11.53
CA MET A 187 5.93 31.55 -12.21
C MET A 187 4.53 32.13 -11.86
N GLY A 188 3.61 32.19 -12.83
CA GLY A 188 2.34 32.90 -12.62
C GLY A 188 1.42 32.17 -11.61
N ASP A 189 0.69 32.92 -10.77
CA ASP A 189 -0.31 32.40 -9.82
C ASP A 189 0.19 31.28 -8.86
N ASP A 190 1.49 31.28 -8.53
CA ASP A 190 2.19 30.21 -7.81
C ASP A 190 1.63 29.83 -6.43
N VAL A 191 0.97 30.75 -5.72
CA VAL A 191 0.31 30.40 -4.46
C VAL A 191 -1.15 30.01 -4.70
N GLN A 192 -1.78 30.48 -5.78
CA GLN A 192 -3.17 30.13 -6.14
C GLN A 192 -3.28 28.73 -6.76
N ALA A 193 -2.31 28.32 -7.58
CA ALA A 193 -2.26 26.97 -8.14
C ALA A 193 -2.10 25.88 -7.05
N PHE A 194 -1.44 26.21 -5.94
CA PHE A 194 -1.18 25.31 -4.80
C PHE A 194 -2.22 25.43 -3.66
N LYS A 195 -3.16 26.38 -3.76
CA LYS A 195 -4.05 26.80 -2.66
C LYS A 195 -5.08 25.77 -2.22
N ALA A 196 -5.38 24.75 -3.03
CA ALA A 196 -6.28 23.67 -2.64
C ALA A 196 -5.49 22.40 -2.32
N GLY A 197 -5.18 22.19 -1.04
CA GLY A 197 -4.68 20.92 -0.50
C GLY A 197 -3.18 20.68 -0.55
N VAL A 198 -2.36 21.42 -1.32
CA VAL A 198 -0.89 21.21 -1.37
C VAL A 198 -0.14 22.10 -0.38
N MET A 199 -0.60 23.33 -0.11
CA MET A 199 0.02 24.18 0.92
C MET A 199 -0.10 23.58 2.34
N GLU A 200 -1.13 22.78 2.58
CA GLU A 200 -1.43 22.16 3.88
C GLU A 200 -0.51 20.98 4.21
N ILE A 201 0.17 20.40 3.22
CA ILE A 201 1.04 19.24 3.41
C ILE A 201 2.49 19.62 3.75
N ALA A 202 2.84 20.91 3.63
CA ALA A 202 4.20 21.39 3.80
C ALA A 202 4.57 21.53 5.29
N ASP A 203 5.62 20.83 5.71
CA ASP A 203 6.24 21.02 7.02
C ASP A 203 7.30 22.14 6.97
N LEU A 204 7.85 22.41 5.78
CA LEU A 204 8.79 23.48 5.46
C LEU A 204 8.53 24.03 4.04
N PHE A 205 8.56 25.35 3.88
CA PHE A 205 8.59 25.99 2.56
C PHE A 205 10.02 26.34 2.15
N VAL A 206 10.41 25.98 0.94
CA VAL A 206 11.71 26.30 0.36
C VAL A 206 11.51 27.23 -0.82
N LEU A 207 11.87 28.50 -0.64
CA LEU A 207 11.86 29.52 -1.70
C LEU A 207 13.17 29.40 -2.48
N ASN A 208 13.18 28.66 -3.59
CA ASN A 208 14.37 28.47 -4.40
C ASN A 208 14.48 29.53 -5.50
N LYS A 209 15.69 29.70 -6.05
CA LYS A 209 16.02 30.78 -7.00
C LYS A 209 15.74 32.16 -6.39
N SER A 210 16.03 32.32 -5.10
CA SER A 210 15.83 33.58 -4.38
C SER A 210 16.71 34.73 -4.90
N ASP A 211 17.66 34.44 -5.78
CA ASP A 211 18.43 35.42 -6.55
C ASP A 211 17.63 36.09 -7.68
N TYR A 212 16.42 35.60 -8.00
CA TYR A 212 15.55 36.17 -9.02
C TYR A 212 14.61 37.25 -8.44
N PRO A 213 14.24 38.28 -9.22
CA PRO A 213 13.27 39.29 -8.80
C PRO A 213 11.93 38.67 -8.40
N GLY A 214 11.30 39.22 -7.35
CA GLY A 214 9.99 38.76 -6.85
C GLY A 214 10.05 37.79 -5.67
N ALA A 215 11.24 37.41 -5.20
CA ALA A 215 11.42 36.54 -4.02
C ALA A 215 10.75 37.10 -2.76
N ASP A 216 10.94 38.40 -2.47
CA ASP A 216 10.33 39.05 -1.30
C ASP A 216 8.80 39.00 -1.36
N ARG A 217 8.24 39.30 -2.53
CA ARG A 217 6.79 39.26 -2.77
C ARG A 217 6.22 37.85 -2.58
N LEU A 218 6.87 36.83 -3.13
CA LEU A 218 6.40 35.45 -2.99
C LEU A 218 6.46 34.99 -1.53
N GLU A 219 7.49 35.38 -0.77
CA GLU A 219 7.53 35.10 0.66
C GLU A 219 6.37 35.74 1.42
N GLU A 220 6.04 37.00 1.13
CA GLU A 220 4.88 37.68 1.72
C GLU A 220 3.57 36.97 1.36
N GLU A 221 3.41 36.52 0.11
CA GLU A 221 2.24 35.77 -0.35
C GLU A 221 2.09 34.42 0.39
N ILE A 222 3.20 33.70 0.63
CA ILE A 222 3.21 32.46 1.42
C ILE A 222 2.80 32.74 2.87
N ARG A 223 3.39 33.78 3.50
CA ARG A 223 3.04 34.17 4.88
C ARG A 223 1.57 34.54 5.01
N ALA A 224 1.05 35.30 4.05
CA ALA A 224 -0.37 35.67 4.01
C ALA A 224 -1.26 34.42 3.87
N ALA A 225 -0.92 33.49 2.98
CA ALA A 225 -1.66 32.24 2.83
C ALA A 225 -1.69 31.39 4.11
N MET A 226 -0.55 31.28 4.82
CA MET A 226 -0.47 30.57 6.10
C MET A 226 -1.31 31.21 7.21
N SER A 227 -1.45 32.54 7.20
CA SER A 227 -2.20 33.29 8.21
C SER A 227 -3.72 33.09 8.14
N LEU A 228 -4.23 32.58 7.02
CA LEU A 228 -5.66 32.30 6.80
C LEU A 228 -6.11 30.96 7.42
N ALA A 229 -5.20 30.16 7.97
CA ALA A 229 -5.55 28.93 8.67
C ALA A 229 -6.33 29.22 9.98
N VAL A 230 -7.48 28.56 10.16
CA VAL A 230 -8.47 28.83 11.23
C VAL A 230 -7.94 28.59 12.65
N SER A 231 -6.81 27.89 12.80
CA SER A 231 -6.10 27.76 14.07
C SER A 231 -4.60 27.64 13.81
N PRO A 232 -3.74 28.39 14.53
CA PRO A 232 -2.31 28.30 14.32
C PRO A 232 -1.83 26.90 14.75
N PRO A 233 -1.18 26.14 13.85
CA PRO A 233 -0.59 24.86 14.22
C PRO A 233 0.48 25.05 15.31
N ALA A 234 0.70 24.02 16.14
CA ALA A 234 1.79 24.00 17.12
C ALA A 234 3.19 24.19 16.48
N TRP A 235 3.28 23.96 15.17
CA TRP A 235 4.44 24.24 14.33
C TRP A 235 4.01 25.21 13.23
N GLN A 236 4.65 26.38 13.14
CA GLN A 236 4.50 27.27 12.00
C GLN A 236 5.61 26.95 10.99
N PRO A 237 5.28 26.38 9.81
CA PRO A 237 6.29 26.01 8.82
C PRO A 237 7.21 27.18 8.45
N PRO A 238 8.54 27.05 8.60
CA PRO A 238 9.46 28.09 8.18
C PRO A 238 9.44 28.27 6.66
N ILE A 239 9.81 29.48 6.21
CA ILE A 239 10.13 29.76 4.80
C ILE A 239 11.65 29.98 4.74
N VAL A 240 12.36 29.12 4.01
CA VAL A 240 13.82 29.20 3.87
C VAL A 240 14.17 29.57 2.44
N ARG A 241 14.96 30.63 2.27
CA ARG A 241 15.45 31.08 0.96
C ARG A 241 16.66 30.27 0.53
N THR A 242 16.66 29.84 -0.73
CA THR A 242 17.74 29.05 -1.30
C THR A 242 18.12 29.51 -2.70
N VAL A 243 19.38 29.26 -3.06
CA VAL A 243 19.89 29.24 -4.43
C VAL A 243 20.59 27.89 -4.61
N ALA A 244 19.81 26.86 -4.93
CA ALA A 244 20.28 25.47 -4.92
C ALA A 244 21.52 25.22 -5.80
N THR A 245 21.64 25.92 -6.94
CA THR A 245 22.80 25.83 -7.84
C THR A 245 24.11 26.31 -7.21
N ARG A 246 24.03 27.17 -6.19
CA ARG A 246 25.17 27.68 -5.42
C ARG A 246 25.27 27.04 -4.03
N SER A 247 24.40 26.07 -3.72
CA SER A 247 24.25 25.47 -2.38
C SER A 247 23.96 26.47 -1.25
N GLU A 248 23.45 27.67 -1.57
CA GLU A 248 23.09 28.69 -0.58
C GLU A 248 21.75 28.34 0.08
N GLY A 249 21.66 28.47 1.41
CA GLY A 249 20.47 28.16 2.20
C GLY A 249 20.17 26.66 2.39
N VAL A 250 20.90 25.75 1.73
CA VAL A 250 20.66 24.29 1.79
C VAL A 250 20.91 23.73 3.20
N GLY A 251 21.90 24.26 3.91
CA GLY A 251 22.14 23.91 5.32
C GLY A 251 20.98 24.30 6.23
N GLU A 252 20.42 25.49 6.03
CA GLU A 252 19.27 25.99 6.80
C GLU A 252 18.02 25.16 6.54
N VAL A 253 17.81 24.70 5.31
CA VAL A 253 16.73 23.76 4.96
C VAL A 253 16.86 22.46 5.76
N LEU A 254 18.05 21.85 5.76
CA LEU A 254 18.29 20.60 6.48
C LEU A 254 18.10 20.79 7.99
N ASP A 255 18.66 21.86 8.56
CA ASP A 255 18.57 22.13 9.99
C ASP A 255 17.13 22.43 10.44
N ALA A 256 16.35 23.15 9.62
CA ALA A 256 14.92 23.37 9.86
C ALA A 256 14.10 22.07 9.80
N ALA A 257 14.39 21.19 8.83
CA ALA A 257 13.75 19.89 8.72
C ALA A 257 14.05 18.99 9.94
N LEU A 258 15.31 18.95 10.40
CA LEU A 258 15.70 18.20 11.60
C LEU A 258 15.08 18.77 12.89
N LYS A 259 14.95 20.10 12.97
CA LYS A 259 14.25 20.78 14.08
C LYS A 259 12.78 20.38 14.14
N TYR A 260 12.09 20.36 13.00
CA TYR A 260 10.71 19.87 12.92
C TYR A 260 10.60 18.42 13.41
N LEU A 261 11.46 17.53 12.91
CA LEU A 261 11.46 16.11 13.29
C LEU A 261 11.69 15.92 14.79
N THR A 262 12.57 16.73 15.39
CA THR A 262 12.81 16.71 16.84
C THR A 262 11.55 17.10 17.62
N LEU A 263 10.84 18.14 17.17
CA LEU A 263 9.60 18.60 17.80
C LEU A 263 8.49 17.55 17.73
N VAL A 264 8.24 16.96 16.55
CA VAL A 264 7.13 16.00 16.38
C VAL A 264 7.38 14.65 17.04
N ARG A 265 8.66 14.26 17.21
CA ARG A 265 9.03 13.09 18.03
C ARG A 265 8.81 13.36 19.51
N ALA A 266 9.20 14.54 20.00
CA ALA A 266 9.01 14.90 21.41
C ALA A 266 7.52 14.99 21.80
N SER A 267 6.64 15.37 20.87
CA SER A 267 5.19 15.44 21.10
C SER A 267 4.44 14.12 20.89
N GLY A 268 5.09 13.07 20.37
CA GLY A 268 4.45 11.81 19.97
C GLY A 268 3.62 11.90 18.68
N ALA A 269 3.58 13.07 18.03
CA ALA A 269 2.87 13.27 16.78
C ALA A 269 3.47 12.44 15.63
N PHE A 270 4.78 12.20 15.69
CA PHE A 270 5.51 11.36 14.73
C PHE A 270 5.00 9.92 14.72
N GLU A 271 4.93 9.29 15.88
CA GLU A 271 4.45 7.92 16.08
C GLU A 271 2.96 7.82 15.73
N ALA A 272 2.16 8.83 16.09
CA ALA A 272 0.74 8.90 15.73
C ALA A 272 0.54 8.96 14.20
N ARG A 273 1.31 9.80 13.49
CA ARG A 273 1.27 9.90 12.01
C ARG A 273 1.65 8.55 11.38
N ARG A 274 2.74 7.92 11.83
CA ARG A 274 3.16 6.59 11.34
C ARG A 274 2.10 5.51 11.61
N LYS A 275 1.48 5.50 12.79
CA LYS A 275 0.38 4.56 13.12
C LYS A 275 -0.82 4.75 12.19
N MET A 276 -1.19 6.01 11.90
CA MET A 276 -2.28 6.32 10.98
C MET A 276 -1.97 5.86 9.55
N TYR A 277 -0.74 6.08 9.07
CA TYR A 277 -0.27 5.56 7.79
C TYR A 277 -0.40 4.04 7.72
N TRP A 278 0.16 3.32 8.71
CA TRP A 278 0.10 1.86 8.75
C TRP A 278 -1.33 1.32 8.84
N ARG A 279 -2.23 1.99 9.58
CA ARG A 279 -3.65 1.64 9.59
C ARG A 279 -4.25 1.71 8.18
N GLY A 280 -4.01 2.81 7.46
CA GLY A 280 -4.45 2.97 6.08
C GLY A 280 -3.86 1.90 5.16
N ARG A 281 -2.55 1.67 5.25
CA ARG A 281 -1.83 0.70 4.43
C ARG A 281 -2.31 -0.74 4.62
N VAL A 282 -2.58 -1.15 5.87
CA VAL A 282 -3.13 -2.48 6.15
C VAL A 282 -4.53 -2.63 5.54
N LEU A 283 -5.38 -1.61 5.68
CA LEU A 283 -6.73 -1.62 5.08
C LEU A 283 -6.67 -1.69 3.55
N GLU A 284 -5.76 -0.95 2.92
CA GLU A 284 -5.51 -0.98 1.48
C GLU A 284 -5.09 -2.39 1.03
N ILE A 285 -4.13 -3.02 1.71
CA ILE A 285 -3.69 -4.39 1.40
C ILE A 285 -4.84 -5.40 1.55
N VAL A 286 -5.71 -5.23 2.56
CA VAL A 286 -6.89 -6.07 2.74
C VAL A 286 -7.88 -5.86 1.60
N GLN A 287 -8.16 -4.60 1.23
CA GLN A 287 -9.04 -4.26 0.12
C GLN A 287 -8.53 -4.81 -1.20
N GLU A 288 -7.24 -4.67 -1.51
CA GLU A 288 -6.63 -5.23 -2.72
C GLU A 288 -6.78 -6.76 -2.77
N ARG A 289 -6.60 -7.45 -1.63
CA ARG A 289 -6.79 -8.90 -1.56
C ARG A 289 -8.25 -9.28 -1.75
N LEU A 290 -9.18 -8.58 -1.10
CA LEU A 290 -10.62 -8.83 -1.24
C LEU A 290 -11.08 -8.61 -2.69
N MET A 291 -10.66 -7.53 -3.33
CA MET A 291 -10.98 -7.26 -4.74
C MET A 291 -10.47 -8.37 -5.68
N LYS A 292 -9.26 -8.89 -5.45
CA LYS A 292 -8.72 -10.04 -6.20
C LYS A 292 -9.49 -11.34 -5.97
N LEU A 293 -10.18 -11.48 -4.84
CA LEU A 293 -11.00 -12.65 -4.54
C LEU A 293 -12.38 -12.55 -5.18
N LEU A 294 -12.96 -11.34 -5.18
CA LEU A 294 -14.31 -11.09 -5.67
C LEU A 294 -14.38 -10.96 -7.20
N LEU A 295 -13.29 -10.52 -7.85
CA LEU A 295 -13.26 -10.36 -9.30
C LEU A 295 -12.64 -11.60 -9.97
N PRO A 296 -13.35 -12.28 -10.89
CA PRO A 296 -12.74 -13.33 -11.71
C PRO A 296 -11.65 -12.74 -12.62
N PRO A 297 -10.74 -13.58 -13.17
CA PRO A 297 -9.74 -13.12 -14.12
C PRO A 297 -10.43 -12.50 -15.35
N VAL A 298 -10.42 -11.18 -15.42
CA VAL A 298 -10.93 -10.46 -16.57
C VAL A 298 -9.92 -10.62 -17.71
N HIS A 299 -10.36 -11.21 -18.81
CA HIS A 299 -9.56 -11.24 -20.03
C HIS A 299 -9.49 -9.81 -20.59
N ALA A 300 -8.28 -9.31 -20.85
CA ALA A 300 -8.06 -7.94 -21.35
C ALA A 300 -8.94 -7.62 -22.58
N GLY A 301 -9.12 -8.58 -23.49
CA GLY A 301 -9.97 -8.39 -24.67
C GLY A 301 -11.47 -8.18 -24.38
N ALA A 302 -11.99 -8.63 -23.23
CA ALA A 302 -13.38 -8.37 -22.83
C ALA A 302 -13.56 -6.92 -22.33
N LEU A 303 -12.58 -6.40 -21.59
CA LEU A 303 -12.54 -4.99 -21.17
C LEU A 303 -12.40 -4.05 -22.36
N ASP A 304 -11.58 -4.40 -23.36
CA ASP A 304 -11.39 -3.57 -24.55
C ASP A 304 -12.69 -3.42 -25.35
N GLN A 305 -13.46 -4.50 -25.50
CA GLN A 305 -14.77 -4.46 -26.19
C GLN A 305 -15.79 -3.59 -25.45
N VAL A 306 -15.84 -3.71 -24.12
CA VAL A 306 -16.67 -2.86 -23.25
C VAL A 306 -16.27 -1.40 -23.38
N ALA A 307 -14.97 -1.09 -23.29
CA ALA A 307 -14.45 0.26 -23.41
C ALA A 307 -14.76 0.86 -24.79
N GLU A 308 -14.63 0.06 -25.86
CA GLU A 308 -14.96 0.50 -27.22
C GLU A 308 -16.46 0.82 -27.38
N ALA A 309 -17.34 -0.02 -26.82
CA ALA A 309 -18.78 0.23 -26.85
C ALA A 309 -19.16 1.54 -26.12
N VAL A 310 -18.54 1.82 -24.97
CA VAL A 310 -18.75 3.07 -24.23
C VAL A 310 -18.17 4.27 -25.00
N ALA A 311 -16.94 4.15 -25.51
CA ALA A 311 -16.28 5.22 -26.26
C ALA A 311 -17.05 5.61 -27.53
N ALA A 312 -17.61 4.61 -28.22
CA ALA A 312 -18.46 4.79 -29.39
C ALA A 312 -19.90 5.25 -29.05
N ARG A 313 -20.21 5.48 -27.77
CA ARG A 313 -21.56 5.81 -27.25
C ARG A 313 -22.64 4.81 -27.67
N ARG A 314 -22.27 3.54 -27.86
CA ARG A 314 -23.22 2.44 -28.12
C ARG A 314 -23.85 1.92 -26.82
N SER A 315 -23.20 2.16 -25.69
CA SER A 315 -23.70 1.93 -24.33
C SER A 315 -23.10 2.99 -23.39
N ASP A 316 -23.67 3.14 -22.19
CA ASP A 316 -23.14 4.04 -21.16
C ASP A 316 -22.24 3.26 -20.16
N PRO A 317 -21.33 3.95 -19.45
CA PRO A 317 -20.36 3.28 -18.58
C PRO A 317 -21.00 2.55 -17.40
N TYR A 318 -22.19 2.95 -16.94
CA TYR A 318 -22.86 2.31 -15.82
C TYR A 318 -23.52 1.02 -16.26
N THR A 319 -24.37 1.09 -17.30
CA THR A 319 -25.03 -0.11 -17.85
C THR A 319 -24.01 -1.14 -18.32
N THR A 320 -22.91 -0.70 -18.94
CA THR A 320 -21.87 -1.64 -19.39
C THR A 320 -21.07 -2.21 -18.23
N ALA A 321 -20.82 -1.44 -17.16
CA ALA A 321 -20.19 -1.98 -15.96
C ALA A 321 -21.10 -2.99 -15.25
N ASP A 322 -22.40 -2.71 -15.14
CA ASP A 322 -23.39 -3.62 -14.56
C ASP A 322 -23.47 -4.92 -15.37
N GLN A 323 -23.61 -4.82 -16.70
CA GLN A 323 -23.59 -6.00 -17.60
C GLN A 323 -22.28 -6.75 -17.54
N PHE A 324 -21.15 -6.05 -17.50
CA PHE A 324 -19.85 -6.68 -17.37
C PHE A 324 -19.73 -7.42 -16.04
N PHE A 325 -20.21 -6.83 -14.94
CA PHE A 325 -20.33 -7.51 -13.64
C PHE A 325 -21.29 -8.69 -13.70
N GLU A 326 -22.44 -8.59 -14.39
CA GLU A 326 -23.40 -9.69 -14.56
C GLU A 326 -22.90 -10.81 -15.48
N GLN A 327 -22.08 -10.51 -16.48
CA GLN A 327 -21.47 -11.48 -17.41
C GLN A 327 -20.22 -12.14 -16.83
N THR A 328 -19.50 -11.42 -15.97
CA THR A 328 -18.36 -11.98 -15.21
C THR A 328 -18.80 -12.66 -13.92
N ARG A 329 -20.00 -12.36 -13.40
CA ARG A 329 -20.68 -13.29 -12.50
C ARG A 329 -20.73 -14.63 -13.21
N VAL A 330 -20.13 -15.63 -12.58
CA VAL A 330 -20.41 -17.03 -12.92
C VAL A 330 -21.91 -17.16 -12.84
N ALA A 331 -22.58 -17.49 -13.96
CA ALA A 331 -24.04 -17.60 -13.99
C ALA A 331 -24.52 -18.39 -12.76
N PRO A 332 -25.61 -17.95 -12.08
CA PRO A 332 -26.25 -18.77 -11.07
C PRO A 332 -26.47 -20.15 -11.68
N ARG A 333 -25.93 -21.15 -10.99
CA ARG A 333 -26.01 -22.53 -11.44
C ARG A 333 -27.47 -22.98 -11.41
N ASP A 334 -27.83 -23.93 -12.27
CA ASP A 334 -29.19 -24.47 -12.41
C ASP A 334 -29.74 -25.18 -11.14
N ASP A 335 -28.98 -25.18 -10.03
CA ASP A 335 -29.30 -25.85 -8.76
C ASP A 335 -29.93 -24.94 -7.69
N GLY A 336 -30.50 -23.80 -8.09
CA GLY A 336 -31.54 -23.13 -7.28
C GLY A 336 -31.06 -22.08 -6.26
N GLY A 337 -29.92 -21.42 -6.49
CA GLY A 337 -29.54 -20.21 -5.76
C GLY A 337 -28.09 -19.79 -5.97
N GLU A 338 -27.80 -18.49 -5.92
CA GLU A 338 -26.43 -17.98 -5.91
C GLU A 338 -25.76 -18.25 -4.56
N PRO A 339 -24.45 -18.60 -4.52
CA PRO A 339 -23.70 -18.59 -3.27
C PRO A 339 -23.70 -17.18 -2.69
N VAL A 340 -24.07 -17.04 -1.42
CA VAL A 340 -24.09 -15.75 -0.72
C VAL A 340 -23.00 -15.74 0.33
N LEU A 341 -22.34 -14.60 0.53
CA LEU A 341 -21.41 -14.43 1.64
C LEU A 341 -22.18 -14.60 2.96
N ASP A 342 -21.84 -15.65 3.72
CA ASP A 342 -22.48 -15.95 4.99
C ASP A 342 -21.78 -15.19 6.12
N HIS A 343 -20.48 -15.43 6.28
CA HIS A 343 -19.68 -14.78 7.30
C HIS A 343 -18.18 -14.71 6.97
N LEU A 344 -17.48 -13.88 7.72
CA LEU A 344 -16.02 -13.79 7.73
C LEU A 344 -15.50 -14.21 9.11
N GLY A 345 -14.74 -15.30 9.15
CA GLY A 345 -14.09 -15.78 10.38
C GLY A 345 -12.77 -15.06 10.60
N VAL A 346 -12.60 -14.43 11.76
CA VAL A 346 -11.39 -13.70 12.15
C VAL A 346 -10.83 -14.30 13.42
N ALA A 347 -9.65 -14.92 13.33
CA ALA A 347 -8.96 -15.45 14.50
C ALA A 347 -8.37 -14.31 15.35
N VAL A 348 -8.67 -14.33 16.65
CA VAL A 348 -8.22 -13.33 17.62
C VAL A 348 -7.49 -14.01 18.79
N GLN A 349 -6.62 -13.26 19.48
CA GLN A 349 -5.93 -13.77 20.66
C GLN A 349 -6.83 -13.81 21.90
N SER A 350 -7.76 -12.84 22.00
CA SER A 350 -8.74 -12.71 23.08
C SER A 350 -10.01 -12.11 22.50
N LEU A 351 -11.15 -12.79 22.69
CA LEU A 351 -12.47 -12.26 22.35
C LEU A 351 -12.81 -11.07 23.22
N GLU A 352 -12.48 -11.12 24.51
CA GLU A 352 -12.77 -10.05 25.45
C GLU A 352 -12.15 -8.73 24.98
N GLU A 353 -10.89 -8.75 24.54
CA GLU A 353 -10.21 -7.57 24.03
C GLU A 353 -10.70 -7.19 22.62
N ALA A 354 -10.88 -8.17 21.75
CA ALA A 354 -11.24 -7.91 20.35
C ALA A 354 -12.65 -7.32 20.24
N VAL A 355 -13.64 -7.88 20.93
CA VAL A 355 -15.03 -7.42 20.88
C VAL A 355 -15.15 -5.94 21.24
N VAL A 356 -14.40 -5.46 22.24
CA VAL A 356 -14.40 -4.04 22.64
C VAL A 356 -14.14 -3.14 21.44
N PHE A 357 -13.15 -3.46 20.60
CA PHE A 357 -12.86 -2.66 19.41
C PHE A 357 -14.05 -2.66 18.43
N TYR A 358 -14.62 -3.83 18.14
CA TYR A 358 -15.73 -3.92 17.18
C TYR A 358 -17.02 -3.24 17.69
N GLU A 359 -17.31 -3.34 18.98
CA GLU A 359 -18.51 -2.70 19.55
C GLU A 359 -18.34 -1.18 19.71
N THR A 360 -17.22 -0.74 20.28
CA THR A 360 -17.05 0.68 20.67
C THR A 360 -16.56 1.55 19.52
N VAL A 361 -15.71 1.01 18.65
CA VAL A 361 -15.13 1.78 17.53
C VAL A 361 -15.94 1.60 16.25
N LEU A 362 -16.41 0.37 15.99
CA LEU A 362 -17.14 0.06 14.75
C LEU A 362 -18.67 -0.01 14.94
N GLY A 363 -19.17 0.02 16.18
CA GLY A 363 -20.60 -0.03 16.46
C GLY A 363 -21.25 -1.40 16.21
N LEU A 364 -20.46 -2.45 16.03
CA LEU A 364 -20.94 -3.81 15.73
C LEU A 364 -21.12 -4.60 17.03
N LYS A 365 -22.33 -4.62 17.56
CA LYS A 365 -22.65 -5.35 18.80
C LYS A 365 -22.61 -6.86 18.59
N ALA A 366 -21.97 -7.58 19.51
CA ALA A 366 -22.01 -9.03 19.50
C ALA A 366 -23.44 -9.53 19.79
N ALA A 367 -23.99 -10.32 18.87
CA ALA A 367 -25.33 -10.87 18.99
C ALA A 367 -25.38 -12.19 19.77
N GLY A 368 -24.23 -12.87 19.90
CA GLY A 368 -24.13 -14.12 20.63
C GLY A 368 -22.70 -14.62 20.74
N TYR A 369 -22.50 -15.49 21.73
CA TYR A 369 -21.26 -16.23 21.94
C TYR A 369 -21.56 -17.73 21.93
N GLU A 370 -20.74 -18.49 21.24
CA GLU A 370 -20.87 -19.95 21.15
C GLU A 370 -19.51 -20.61 21.40
N THR A 371 -19.52 -21.78 22.05
CA THR A 371 -18.31 -22.60 22.21
C THR A 371 -18.45 -23.87 21.39
N ILE A 372 -17.63 -24.00 20.35
CA ILE A 372 -17.56 -25.18 19.51
C ILE A 372 -16.58 -26.16 20.18
N VAL A 373 -17.10 -26.97 21.10
CA VAL A 373 -16.29 -27.91 21.92
C VAL A 373 -15.43 -28.86 21.08
N PRO A 374 -15.93 -29.50 20.00
CA PRO A 374 -15.10 -30.40 19.18
C PRO A 374 -13.92 -29.70 18.53
N GLU A 375 -14.08 -28.43 18.16
CA GLU A 375 -13.06 -27.64 17.50
C GLU A 375 -12.17 -26.87 18.47
N LYS A 376 -12.50 -26.88 19.77
CA LYS A 376 -11.82 -26.11 20.82
C LYS A 376 -11.71 -24.62 20.44
N THR A 377 -12.85 -24.06 20.04
CA THR A 377 -12.99 -22.68 19.56
C THR A 377 -14.14 -22.00 20.27
N GLN A 378 -13.93 -20.77 20.72
CA GLN A 378 -15.00 -19.86 21.15
C GLN A 378 -15.25 -18.84 20.04
N VAL A 379 -16.52 -18.53 19.79
CA VAL A 379 -16.97 -17.67 18.71
C VAL A 379 -17.80 -16.53 19.27
N ALA A 380 -17.52 -15.30 18.85
CA ALA A 380 -18.43 -14.16 19.00
C ALA A 380 -18.99 -13.77 17.63
N MET A 381 -20.31 -13.68 17.50
CA MET A 381 -20.99 -13.38 16.24
C MET A 381 -21.42 -11.90 16.22
N LEU A 382 -20.91 -11.14 15.26
CA LEU A 382 -21.18 -9.71 15.09
C LEU A 382 -21.94 -9.49 13.77
N PRO A 383 -23.26 -9.20 13.81
CA PRO A 383 -24.06 -8.99 12.62
C PRO A 383 -23.60 -7.78 11.79
N LEU A 384 -23.64 -7.91 10.47
CA LEU A 384 -23.29 -6.87 9.51
C LEU A 384 -24.15 -6.99 8.25
N GLY A 385 -25.33 -6.35 8.24
CA GLY A 385 -26.29 -6.48 7.14
C GLY A 385 -26.76 -7.94 6.99
N ASP A 386 -26.68 -8.46 5.77
CA ASP A 386 -27.04 -9.86 5.46
C ASP A 386 -25.90 -10.86 5.72
N THR A 387 -24.75 -10.38 6.23
CA THR A 387 -23.59 -11.19 6.62
C THR A 387 -23.22 -10.95 8.09
N ARG A 388 -22.15 -11.57 8.58
CA ARG A 388 -21.61 -11.37 9.93
C ARG A 388 -20.10 -11.54 9.99
N ILE A 389 -19.49 -10.96 11.01
CA ILE A 389 -18.11 -11.27 11.40
C ILE A 389 -18.19 -12.27 12.55
N GLU A 390 -17.43 -13.35 12.45
CA GLU A 390 -17.23 -14.31 13.54
C GLU A 390 -15.82 -14.14 14.09
N LEU A 391 -15.69 -13.63 15.31
CA LEU A 391 -14.40 -13.60 16.00
C LEU A 391 -14.16 -14.97 16.62
N LEU A 392 -12.98 -15.55 16.39
CA LEU A 392 -12.63 -16.91 16.75
C LEU A 392 -11.45 -16.90 17.73
N GLU A 393 -11.66 -17.36 18.95
CA GLU A 393 -10.59 -17.56 19.94
C GLU A 393 -10.38 -19.05 20.18
N ALA A 394 -9.10 -19.46 20.24
CA ALA A 394 -8.73 -20.83 20.53
C ALA A 394 -8.86 -21.10 22.03
N THR A 395 -9.63 -22.12 22.42
CA THR A 395 -9.69 -22.58 23.82
C THR A 395 -8.58 -23.57 24.16
N ALA A 396 -7.80 -24.01 23.16
CA ALA A 396 -6.58 -24.79 23.34
C ALA A 396 -5.54 -24.53 22.22
N PRO A 397 -4.23 -24.60 22.50
CA PRO A 397 -3.19 -24.35 21.50
C PRO A 397 -3.18 -25.30 20.30
N ASP A 398 -3.65 -26.54 20.48
CA ASP A 398 -3.69 -27.57 19.44
C ASP A 398 -4.94 -27.49 18.55
N SER A 399 -5.86 -26.57 18.84
CA SER A 399 -7.05 -26.33 18.04
C SER A 399 -6.69 -25.82 16.63
N PRO A 400 -7.60 -25.94 15.64
CA PRO A 400 -7.39 -25.35 14.31
C PRO A 400 -7.04 -23.85 14.40
N ILE A 401 -7.77 -23.11 15.25
CA ILE A 401 -7.53 -21.67 15.48
C ILE A 401 -6.21 -21.45 16.22
N GLY A 402 -5.87 -22.27 17.22
CA GLY A 402 -4.59 -22.18 17.94
C GLY A 402 -3.40 -22.41 17.02
N ARG A 403 -3.48 -23.41 16.14
CA ARG A 403 -2.48 -23.67 15.09
C ARG A 403 -2.43 -22.55 14.06
N PHE A 404 -3.56 -21.95 13.68
CA PHE A 404 -3.57 -20.80 12.78
C PHE A 404 -2.86 -19.61 13.42
N LEU A 405 -3.21 -19.26 14.66
CA LEU A 405 -2.60 -18.16 15.41
C LEU A 405 -1.09 -18.35 15.58
N ALA A 406 -0.64 -19.56 15.91
CA ALA A 406 0.79 -19.87 16.04
C ALA A 406 1.57 -19.69 14.72
N ASN A 407 0.96 -20.05 13.59
CA ASN A 407 1.62 -20.01 12.29
C ASN A 407 1.49 -18.66 11.56
N ARG A 408 0.40 -17.93 11.79
CA ARG A 408 0.02 -16.74 10.99
C ARG A 408 -0.33 -15.50 11.81
N GLY A 409 -0.45 -15.63 13.14
CA GLY A 409 -0.95 -14.56 14.01
C GLY A 409 -2.47 -14.33 13.87
N PRO A 410 -3.04 -13.38 14.63
CA PRO A 410 -4.44 -13.00 14.52
C PRO A 410 -4.76 -12.39 13.14
N GLY A 411 -5.96 -12.63 12.63
CA GLY A 411 -6.40 -12.14 11.31
C GLY A 411 -7.48 -12.99 10.67
N LEU A 412 -7.80 -12.69 9.41
CA LEU A 412 -8.82 -13.40 8.63
C LEU A 412 -8.45 -14.88 8.51
N HIS A 413 -9.27 -15.74 9.10
CA HIS A 413 -9.09 -17.18 9.13
C HIS A 413 -9.73 -17.85 7.91
N HIS A 414 -11.03 -17.61 7.68
CA HIS A 414 -11.76 -18.17 6.54
C HIS A 414 -12.77 -17.16 5.97
N LEU A 415 -13.21 -17.43 4.75
CA LEU A 415 -14.37 -16.79 4.12
C LEU A 415 -15.45 -17.86 3.96
N CYS A 416 -16.67 -17.60 4.45
CA CYS A 416 -17.75 -18.56 4.39
C CYS A 416 -18.81 -18.17 3.35
N LEU A 417 -19.14 -19.09 2.45
CA LEU A 417 -20.23 -18.97 1.49
C LEU A 417 -21.36 -19.91 1.85
N ARG A 418 -22.56 -19.37 1.96
CA ARG A 418 -23.79 -20.17 2.04
C ARG A 418 -24.16 -20.64 0.64
N VAL A 419 -24.39 -21.94 0.51
CA VAL A 419 -24.80 -22.60 -0.72
C VAL A 419 -26.16 -23.28 -0.53
N PRO A 420 -26.99 -23.35 -1.59
CA PRO A 420 -28.34 -23.93 -1.50
C PRO A 420 -28.34 -25.44 -1.26
N ASP A 421 -27.34 -26.15 -1.80
CA ASP A 421 -27.14 -27.60 -1.61
C ASP A 421 -25.64 -27.86 -1.44
N LEU A 422 -25.24 -28.17 -0.19
CA LEU A 422 -23.84 -28.42 0.13
C LEU A 422 -23.35 -29.76 -0.42
N ALA A 423 -24.21 -30.78 -0.51
CA ALA A 423 -23.82 -32.08 -1.05
C ALA A 423 -23.47 -31.95 -2.55
N ALA A 424 -24.32 -31.26 -3.31
CA ALA A 424 -24.07 -30.97 -4.72
C ALA A 424 -22.81 -30.09 -4.89
N ALA A 425 -22.59 -29.11 -4.01
CA ALA A 425 -21.37 -28.29 -4.02
C ALA A 425 -20.10 -29.11 -3.78
N VAL A 426 -20.12 -30.04 -2.82
CA VAL A 426 -19.00 -30.95 -2.52
C VAL A 426 -18.69 -31.86 -3.69
N GLU A 427 -19.69 -32.48 -4.31
CA GLU A 427 -19.48 -33.33 -5.49
C GLU A 427 -18.82 -32.55 -6.63
N ARG A 428 -19.26 -31.32 -6.88
CA ARG A 428 -18.65 -30.46 -7.90
C ARG A 428 -17.21 -30.10 -7.59
N LEU A 429 -16.89 -29.79 -6.34
CA LEU A 429 -15.51 -29.51 -5.93
C LEU A 429 -14.61 -30.74 -6.13
N ARG A 430 -15.12 -31.93 -5.84
CA ARG A 430 -14.38 -33.18 -6.10
C ARG A 430 -14.17 -33.39 -7.60
N ASN A 431 -15.21 -33.18 -8.41
CA ASN A 431 -15.14 -33.36 -9.87
C ASN A 431 -14.21 -32.35 -10.54
N SER A 432 -14.02 -31.16 -9.97
CA SER A 432 -13.05 -30.17 -10.48
C SER A 432 -11.61 -30.43 -10.00
N GLY A 433 -11.39 -31.44 -9.16
CA GLY A 433 -10.09 -31.71 -8.54
C GLY A 433 -9.73 -30.74 -7.41
N ALA A 434 -10.69 -29.98 -6.88
CA ALA A 434 -10.47 -29.14 -5.70
C ALA A 434 -10.18 -30.01 -4.48
N ARG A 435 -9.16 -29.60 -3.71
CA ARG A 435 -8.77 -30.26 -2.46
C ARG A 435 -9.66 -29.76 -1.34
N LEU A 436 -10.34 -30.67 -0.65
CA LEU A 436 -11.10 -30.38 0.57
C LEU A 436 -10.22 -30.64 1.80
N ILE A 437 -10.50 -29.94 2.91
CA ILE A 437 -9.83 -30.18 4.19
C ILE A 437 -10.50 -31.31 4.95
N ASN A 438 -11.83 -31.25 5.08
CA ASN A 438 -12.64 -32.36 5.58
C ASN A 438 -13.23 -33.15 4.40
N GLU A 439 -13.06 -34.47 4.44
CA GLU A 439 -13.56 -35.35 3.38
C GLU A 439 -15.09 -35.44 3.38
N GLU A 440 -15.73 -35.35 4.55
CA GLU A 440 -17.18 -35.31 4.71
C GLU A 440 -17.64 -34.01 5.38
N PRO A 441 -18.86 -33.51 5.08
CA PRO A 441 -19.40 -32.32 5.73
C PRO A 441 -19.40 -32.45 7.25
N GLY A 442 -18.76 -31.49 7.93
CA GLY A 442 -18.78 -31.35 9.39
C GLY A 442 -20.05 -30.68 9.87
N THR A 443 -20.20 -30.54 11.19
CA THR A 443 -21.29 -29.76 11.82
C THR A 443 -20.67 -28.65 12.66
N GLY A 444 -20.97 -27.40 12.30
CA GLY A 444 -20.37 -26.20 12.88
C GLY A 444 -21.29 -25.50 13.89
N ALA A 445 -20.94 -24.27 14.23
CA ALA A 445 -21.76 -23.38 15.06
C ALA A 445 -23.19 -23.27 14.53
N GLY A 446 -24.18 -23.23 15.42
CA GLY A 446 -25.60 -23.21 15.04
C GLY A 446 -26.13 -24.50 14.39
N GLY A 447 -25.35 -25.59 14.35
CA GLY A 447 -25.78 -26.90 13.81
C GLY A 447 -25.78 -27.00 12.29
N HIS A 448 -25.17 -26.03 11.59
CA HIS A 448 -25.06 -26.02 10.14
C HIS A 448 -24.05 -27.05 9.65
N LYS A 449 -24.35 -27.67 8.51
CA LYS A 449 -23.36 -28.50 7.81
C LYS A 449 -22.35 -27.62 7.11
N TYR A 450 -21.07 -27.98 7.16
CA TYR A 450 -20.02 -27.23 6.49
C TYR A 450 -18.97 -28.11 5.81
N VAL A 451 -18.28 -27.56 4.81
CA VAL A 451 -17.03 -28.12 4.28
C VAL A 451 -16.01 -27.02 4.07
N PHE A 452 -14.75 -27.30 4.37
CA PHE A 452 -13.63 -26.43 4.06
C PHE A 452 -12.95 -26.85 2.76
N VAL A 453 -12.75 -25.90 1.86
CA VAL A 453 -11.91 -26.02 0.67
C VAL A 453 -10.50 -25.56 1.03
N HIS A 454 -9.52 -26.41 0.71
CA HIS A 454 -8.13 -26.15 1.01
C HIS A 454 -7.62 -24.94 0.20
N PRO A 455 -6.85 -24.01 0.81
CA PRO A 455 -6.35 -22.79 0.15
C PRO A 455 -5.68 -22.98 -1.21
N ALA A 456 -5.03 -24.12 -1.42
CA ALA A 456 -4.41 -24.48 -2.70
C ALA A 456 -5.39 -24.53 -3.89
N SER A 457 -6.70 -24.71 -3.63
CA SER A 457 -7.74 -24.80 -4.65
C SER A 457 -8.59 -23.53 -4.76
N SER A 458 -8.34 -22.54 -3.91
CA SER A 458 -9.15 -21.31 -3.74
C SER A 458 -8.27 -20.06 -3.69
N GLY A 459 -7.15 -20.06 -4.42
CA GLY A 459 -6.29 -18.87 -4.57
C GLY A 459 -5.60 -18.42 -3.28
N GLY A 460 -5.37 -19.34 -2.33
CA GLY A 460 -4.71 -19.04 -1.06
C GLY A 460 -5.65 -18.68 0.09
N VAL A 461 -6.97 -18.73 -0.12
CA VAL A 461 -8.00 -18.46 0.91
C VAL A 461 -8.60 -19.75 1.43
N LEU A 462 -8.72 -19.88 2.75
CA LEU A 462 -9.51 -20.96 3.33
C LEU A 462 -10.99 -20.62 3.11
N LEU A 463 -11.65 -21.39 2.25
CA LEU A 463 -13.06 -21.19 1.93
C LEU A 463 -13.89 -22.21 2.71
N GLU A 464 -14.91 -21.73 3.41
CA GLU A 464 -15.93 -22.58 4.02
C GLU A 464 -17.21 -22.51 3.18
N LEU A 465 -17.85 -23.65 2.95
CA LEU A 465 -19.20 -23.68 2.39
C LEU A 465 -20.17 -24.22 3.43
N VAL A 466 -21.28 -23.54 3.64
CA VAL A 466 -22.33 -23.93 4.58
C VAL A 466 -23.67 -24.11 3.89
N GLU A 467 -24.49 -25.02 4.40
CA GLU A 467 -25.91 -25.12 4.04
C GLU A 467 -26.77 -24.54 5.15
N GLU A 468 -27.79 -23.74 4.80
CA GLU A 468 -28.74 -23.25 5.79
C GLU A 468 -29.55 -24.41 6.35
N SER A 469 -29.57 -24.58 7.66
CA SER A 469 -30.46 -25.55 8.29
C SER A 469 -31.89 -25.09 8.03
N ARG A 470 -32.68 -25.85 7.27
CA ARG A 470 -34.13 -25.64 7.22
C ARG A 470 -34.65 -25.72 8.67
N LYS A 471 -34.97 -24.57 9.28
CA LYS A 471 -35.74 -24.56 10.51
C LYS A 471 -37.03 -25.33 10.21
N LYS A 472 -37.22 -26.46 10.90
CA LYS A 472 -38.48 -27.21 10.85
C LYS A 472 -39.60 -26.40 11.46
#